data_AF-A0A5B7EF68-F1
#
_entry.id   AF-A0A5B7EF68-F1
#
_cell.length_a   1.000
_cell.length_b   1.000
_cell.length_c   1.000
_cell.angle_alpha   90.00
_cell.angle_beta   90.00
_cell.angle_gamma   90.00
#
_symmetry.space_group_name_H-M   'P 1'
#
loop_
_entity.id
_entity.type
_entity.pdbx_description
1 polymer ?
#
loop_
_entity_poly.entity_id
_entity_poly.type
_entity_poly.pdbx_seq_one_letter_code
_entity_poly.pdbx_strand_id
1 'polypeptide(L)'
;MWTIYSFDETQLRDYFPFEHVFVSLLELCSELFGISFEEIPDKVPTWHPDVRFFNILDASGDYLASFYLDPFQRKNYWLDIARELWPSYRPFTLDKYDAHLCSNTAIMADVWAAAYYSHLWSRMVAADVFQAFREPQETDGELGERFRSTFLSLGGGCHPSEVFRRFRGRDPSPDALHVLCSFYLPSALFFVLC
;
A
#
# COMPACT_ATOMS: atom_id res chain seq x y z
N MET A 1 -2.93 -23.82 21.37
CA MET A 1 -3.92 -23.03 20.61
C MET A 1 -3.77 -23.49 19.17
N TRP A 2 -4.71 -24.28 18.65
CA TRP A 2 -4.57 -24.93 17.33
C TRP A 2 -5.06 -23.97 16.25
N THR A 3 -4.17 -23.50 15.38
CA THR A 3 -4.54 -22.77 14.17
C THR A 3 -5.13 -23.77 13.17
N ILE A 4 -6.21 -23.38 12.47
CA ILE A 4 -6.95 -24.22 11.50
C ILE A 4 -6.08 -24.73 10.33
N TYR A 5 -4.88 -24.17 10.14
CA TYR A 5 -3.91 -24.55 9.10
C TYR A 5 -2.65 -25.21 9.66
N SER A 6 -2.60 -25.58 10.94
CA SER A 6 -1.40 -26.14 11.61
C SER A 6 -0.15 -25.30 11.31
N PHE A 7 -0.30 -24.00 11.46
CA PHE A 7 0.61 -22.98 10.97
C PHE A 7 1.15 -22.14 12.13
N ASP A 8 2.46 -21.87 12.11
CA ASP A 8 3.19 -21.10 13.14
C ASP A 8 3.77 -19.83 12.51
N GLU A 9 3.22 -18.67 12.89
CA GLU A 9 3.67 -17.34 12.44
C GLU A 9 5.15 -17.08 12.77
N THR A 10 5.65 -17.68 13.85
CA THR A 10 7.04 -17.48 14.29
C THR A 10 8.02 -18.06 13.26
N GLN A 11 7.65 -19.17 12.62
CA GLN A 11 8.48 -19.82 11.60
C GLN A 11 8.51 -19.04 10.29
N LEU A 12 7.47 -18.25 9.96
CA LEU A 12 7.49 -17.43 8.75
C LEU A 12 8.54 -16.32 8.79
N ARG A 13 8.89 -15.84 9.98
CA ARG A 13 9.83 -14.72 10.13
C ARG A 13 11.16 -14.99 9.43
N ASP A 14 11.61 -16.24 9.44
CA ASP A 14 12.87 -16.66 8.81
C ASP A 14 12.82 -16.60 7.27
N TYR A 15 11.63 -16.62 6.68
CA TYR A 15 11.42 -16.55 5.23
C TYR A 15 11.27 -15.12 4.69
N PHE A 16 11.09 -14.13 5.57
CA PHE A 16 10.91 -12.72 5.18
C PHE A 16 11.99 -11.80 5.80
N PRO A 17 13.29 -12.06 5.57
CA PRO A 17 14.33 -11.12 5.99
C PRO A 17 14.21 -9.82 5.18
N PHE A 18 14.27 -8.68 5.89
CA PHE A 18 14.02 -7.35 5.32
C PHE A 18 14.84 -7.07 4.05
N GLU A 19 16.15 -7.30 4.08
CA GLU A 19 17.03 -7.02 2.92
C GLU A 19 16.63 -7.82 1.68
N HIS A 20 16.29 -9.10 1.83
CA HIS A 20 15.86 -9.92 0.70
C HIS A 20 14.53 -9.44 0.13
N VAL A 21 13.55 -9.18 1.00
CA VAL A 21 12.22 -8.70 0.57
C VAL A 21 12.34 -7.34 -0.12
N PHE A 22 13.17 -6.45 0.42
CA PHE A 22 13.37 -5.12 -0.15
C PHE A 22 14.07 -5.18 -1.51
N VAL A 23 15.14 -5.98 -1.65
CA VAL A 23 15.82 -6.16 -2.95
C VAL A 23 14.87 -6.76 -3.98
N SER A 24 14.14 -7.82 -3.64
CA SER A 24 13.17 -8.43 -4.56
C SER A 24 12.04 -7.47 -4.95
N LEU A 25 11.63 -6.57 -4.06
CA LEU A 25 10.67 -5.52 -4.39
C LEU A 25 11.25 -4.55 -5.43
N LEU A 26 12.50 -4.11 -5.25
CA LEU A 26 13.17 -3.23 -6.22
C LEU A 26 13.38 -3.92 -7.57
N GLU A 27 13.72 -5.21 -7.56
CA GLU A 27 13.84 -6.04 -8.77
C GLU A 27 12.50 -6.13 -9.51
N LEU A 28 11.40 -6.42 -8.80
CA LEU A 28 10.06 -6.46 -9.38
C LEU A 28 9.67 -5.09 -9.97
N CYS A 29 9.95 -3.99 -9.27
CA CYS A 29 9.71 -2.65 -9.80
C CYS A 29 10.57 -2.37 -11.05
N SER A 30 11.80 -2.88 -11.08
CA SER A 30 12.69 -2.73 -12.23
C SER A 30 12.17 -3.48 -13.45
N GLU A 31 11.68 -4.71 -13.25
CA GLU A 31 11.07 -5.55 -14.29
C GLU A 31 9.76 -4.94 -14.84
N LEU A 32 8.87 -4.50 -13.94
CA LEU A 32 7.56 -3.97 -14.34
C LEU A 32 7.62 -2.58 -14.94
N PHE A 33 8.51 -1.72 -14.46
CA PHE A 33 8.50 -0.29 -14.81
C PHE A 33 9.73 0.15 -15.60
N GLY A 34 10.71 -0.71 -15.85
CA GLY A 34 11.91 -0.36 -16.62
C GLY A 34 12.75 0.72 -15.96
N ILE A 35 12.81 0.72 -14.62
CA ILE A 35 13.62 1.65 -13.81
C ILE A 35 14.73 0.89 -13.10
N SER A 36 15.74 1.60 -12.61
CA SER A 36 16.80 1.03 -11.77
C SER A 36 17.05 1.88 -10.54
N PHE A 37 17.61 1.25 -9.51
CA PHE A 37 17.82 1.85 -8.19
C PHE A 37 19.31 1.86 -7.86
N GLU A 38 19.83 3.03 -7.51
CA GLU A 38 21.21 3.21 -7.08
C GLU A 38 21.24 3.74 -5.65
N GLU A 39 21.82 2.98 -4.72
CA GLU A 39 22.02 3.45 -3.35
C GLU A 39 23.20 4.41 -3.27
N ILE A 40 23.00 5.57 -2.63
CA ILE A 40 24.03 6.59 -2.45
C ILE A 40 24.36 6.72 -0.96
N PRO A 41 25.30 5.91 -0.44
CA PRO A 41 25.69 5.98 0.96
C PRO A 41 26.51 7.25 1.23
N ASP A 42 26.30 7.86 2.40
CA ASP A 42 27.13 8.92 2.99
C ASP A 42 27.36 10.20 2.18
N LYS A 43 26.69 10.39 1.04
CA LYS A 43 26.78 11.64 0.25
C LYS A 43 25.62 12.61 0.47
N VAL A 44 24.54 12.15 1.10
CA VAL A 44 23.34 12.93 1.35
C VAL A 44 23.11 13.02 2.86
N PRO A 45 22.83 14.21 3.42
CA PRO A 45 22.51 14.34 4.84
C PRO A 45 21.27 13.50 5.20
N THR A 46 21.40 12.62 6.18
CA THR A 46 20.29 11.82 6.73
C THR A 46 20.02 12.20 8.19
N TRP A 47 18.79 11.97 8.65
CA TRP A 47 18.39 12.25 10.03
C TRP A 47 18.75 11.10 11.00
N HIS A 48 19.19 9.96 10.49
CA HIS A 48 19.64 8.83 11.29
C HIS A 48 20.60 7.92 10.50
N PRO A 49 21.57 7.25 11.15
CA PRO A 49 22.50 6.34 10.48
C PRO A 49 21.88 5.13 9.77
N ASP A 50 20.65 4.73 10.13
CA ASP A 50 19.96 3.60 9.46
C ASP A 50 19.14 4.05 8.24
N VAL A 51 19.06 5.36 7.97
CA VAL A 51 18.32 5.87 6.82
C VAL A 51 19.17 5.70 5.58
N ARG A 52 18.62 5.01 4.59
CA ARG A 52 19.26 4.78 3.29
C ARG A 52 18.68 5.74 2.26
N PHE A 53 19.48 6.15 1.28
CA PHE A 53 19.06 7.05 0.21
C PHE A 53 19.32 6.41 -1.15
N PHE A 54 18.31 6.48 -2.03
CA PHE A 54 18.36 5.86 -3.35
C PHE A 54 18.02 6.87 -4.44
N ASN A 55 18.76 6.81 -5.55
CA ASN A 55 18.36 7.40 -6.82
C ASN A 55 17.59 6.37 -7.64
N ILE A 56 16.60 6.87 -8.39
CA ILE A 56 15.84 6.12 -9.37
C ILE A 56 16.28 6.63 -10.75
N LEU A 57 16.75 5.73 -11.60
CA LEU A 57 17.18 6.02 -12.96
C LEU A 57 16.22 5.36 -13.95
N ASP A 58 15.98 6.00 -15.09
CA ASP A 58 15.21 5.42 -16.20
C ASP A 58 16.03 4.36 -16.95
N ALA A 59 15.40 3.65 -17.88
CA ALA A 59 16.06 2.68 -18.76
C ALA A 59 17.26 3.26 -19.53
N SER A 60 17.24 4.57 -19.81
CA SER A 60 18.33 5.30 -20.48
C SER A 60 19.52 5.62 -19.56
N GLY A 61 19.38 5.42 -18.24
CA GLY A 61 20.34 5.83 -17.22
C GLY A 61 20.15 7.28 -16.72
N ASP A 62 19.13 7.98 -17.22
CA ASP A 62 18.81 9.34 -16.79
C ASP A 62 18.15 9.35 -15.41
N TYR A 63 18.50 10.36 -14.60
CA TYR A 63 17.91 10.55 -13.28
C TYR A 63 16.42 10.88 -13.36
N LEU A 64 15.58 10.14 -12.61
CA LEU A 64 14.14 10.38 -12.50
C LEU A 64 13.75 11.01 -11.15
N ALA A 65 14.17 10.39 -10.06
CA ALA A 65 13.77 10.77 -8.71
C ALA A 65 14.73 10.20 -7.66
N SER A 66 14.51 10.54 -6.38
CA SER A 66 15.18 9.90 -5.25
C SER A 66 14.18 9.64 -4.12
N PHE A 67 14.49 8.68 -3.25
CA PHE A 67 13.75 8.47 -2.02
C PHE A 67 14.66 8.11 -0.84
N TYR A 68 14.18 8.37 0.36
CA TYR A 68 14.77 7.93 1.62
C TYR A 68 14.01 6.72 2.15
N LEU A 69 14.74 5.75 2.69
CA LEU A 69 14.19 4.56 3.34
C LEU A 69 14.60 4.57 4.81
N ASP A 70 13.61 4.65 5.70
CA ASP A 70 13.79 4.54 7.16
C ASP A 70 12.97 3.34 7.67
N PRO A 71 13.53 2.13 7.70
CA PRO A 71 12.74 0.91 7.86
C PRO A 71 12.49 0.51 9.33
N PHE A 72 13.22 1.10 10.28
CA PHE A 72 13.17 0.67 11.68
C PHE A 72 12.31 1.58 12.55
N GLN A 73 11.39 0.97 13.29
CA GLN A 73 10.63 1.69 14.29
C GLN A 73 11.58 2.20 15.40
N ARG A 74 11.58 3.51 15.61
CA ARG A 74 12.31 4.14 16.72
C ARG A 74 11.37 4.51 17.85
N LYS A 75 11.91 4.56 19.06
CA LYS A 75 11.21 4.57 20.37
C LYS A 75 10.33 5.79 20.70
N ASN A 76 9.87 6.55 19.71
CA ASN A 76 8.81 7.53 19.95
C ASN A 76 7.51 6.91 19.46
N TYR A 77 6.83 6.24 20.39
CA TYR A 77 5.50 5.71 20.16
C TYR A 77 4.54 6.91 20.12
N TRP A 78 3.63 6.93 19.16
CA TRP A 78 2.65 8.03 18.99
C TRP A 78 1.90 8.35 20.30
N LEU A 79 1.76 7.35 21.18
CA LEU A 79 1.12 7.45 22.49
C LEU A 79 1.92 8.32 23.47
N ASP A 80 3.25 8.40 23.35
CA ASP A 80 4.08 9.26 24.19
C ASP A 80 3.95 10.73 23.77
N ILE A 81 3.92 11.00 22.45
CA ILE A 81 3.62 12.34 21.90
C ILE A 81 2.18 12.75 22.26
N ALA A 82 1.22 11.83 22.14
CA ALA A 82 -0.17 12.10 22.49
C ALA A 82 -0.32 12.41 23.98
N ARG A 83 0.36 11.67 24.87
CA ARG A 83 0.34 11.90 26.33
C ARG A 83 0.95 13.24 26.74
N GLU A 84 1.98 13.70 26.03
CA GLU A 84 2.62 15.00 26.26
C GLU A 84 1.69 16.16 25.88
N LEU A 85 1.03 16.07 24.72
CA LEU A 85 0.22 17.15 24.16
C LEU A 85 -1.22 17.18 24.70
N TRP A 86 -1.76 16.06 25.19
CA TRP A 86 -3.15 15.96 25.66
C TRP A 86 -3.52 17.00 26.72
N PRO A 87 -2.72 17.25 27.77
CA PRO A 87 -3.08 18.20 28.83
C PRO A 87 -3.13 19.66 28.35
N SER A 88 -2.39 19.99 27.30
CA SER A 88 -2.31 21.35 26.75
C SER A 88 -3.42 21.67 25.76
N TYR A 89 -3.94 20.67 25.05
CA TYR A 89 -4.86 20.87 23.92
C TYR A 89 -6.21 20.14 24.03
N ARG A 90 -6.44 19.36 25.10
CA ARG A 90 -7.70 18.63 25.33
C ARG A 90 -8.21 18.84 26.76
N PRO A 91 -9.44 19.35 26.94
CA PRO A 91 -9.98 19.68 28.25
C PRO A 91 -10.58 18.49 29.03
N PHE A 92 -10.37 17.22 28.62
CA PHE A 92 -10.99 16.02 29.23
C PHE A 92 -10.02 14.85 29.45
N THR A 93 -10.23 14.08 30.53
CA THR A 93 -9.45 12.86 30.90
C THR A 93 -9.98 11.59 30.22
N LEU A 94 -9.08 10.66 29.85
CA LEU A 94 -9.35 9.43 29.07
C LEU A 94 -10.21 8.39 29.84
N ASP A 95 -11.21 7.76 29.18
CA ASP A 95 -12.04 6.67 29.72
C ASP A 95 -11.21 5.38 29.95
N LYS A 96 -11.62 4.52 30.89
CA LYS A 96 -10.86 3.33 31.26
C LYS A 96 -10.97 2.18 30.23
N TYR A 97 -12.05 2.06 29.44
CA TYR A 97 -12.26 0.81 28.68
C TYR A 97 -12.65 0.88 27.20
N ASP A 98 -13.10 2.00 26.64
CA ASP A 98 -13.13 2.13 25.18
C ASP A 98 -13.26 3.59 24.77
N ALA A 99 -12.40 4.00 23.85
CA ALA A 99 -12.45 5.32 23.24
C ALA A 99 -12.04 5.24 21.77
N HIS A 100 -12.34 4.13 21.07
CA HIS A 100 -11.85 3.88 19.70
C HIS A 100 -12.20 5.00 18.71
N LEU A 101 -13.34 5.68 18.86
CA LEU A 101 -13.64 6.88 18.05
C LEU A 101 -12.75 8.07 18.42
N CYS A 102 -12.45 8.26 19.71
CA CYS A 102 -11.57 9.32 20.20
C CYS A 102 -10.07 9.01 19.98
N SER A 103 -9.71 7.74 19.72
CA SER A 103 -8.39 7.31 19.28
C SER A 103 -8.32 6.99 17.78
N ASN A 104 -9.43 7.18 17.03
CA ASN A 104 -9.43 7.11 15.57
C ASN A 104 -8.84 8.41 15.02
N THR A 105 -7.52 8.54 15.20
CA THR A 105 -6.74 9.68 14.75
C THR A 105 -6.91 9.94 13.25
N ALA A 106 -7.04 8.88 12.44
CA ALA A 106 -7.24 8.98 11.00
C ALA A 106 -8.46 9.86 10.66
N ILE A 107 -9.60 9.62 11.31
CA ILE A 107 -10.83 10.39 11.06
C ILE A 107 -10.84 11.72 11.82
N MET A 108 -10.36 11.73 13.07
CA MET A 108 -10.58 12.85 13.99
C MET A 108 -9.49 13.93 13.98
N ALA A 109 -8.26 13.57 13.62
CA ALA A 109 -7.10 14.46 13.75
C ALA A 109 -6.21 14.51 12.49
N ASP A 110 -6.39 13.57 11.57
CA ASP A 110 -5.66 13.48 10.32
C ASP A 110 -6.57 13.84 9.13
N VAL A 111 -6.09 13.60 7.91
CA VAL A 111 -6.75 13.99 6.66
C VAL A 111 -7.90 13.08 6.21
N TRP A 112 -8.28 12.05 6.98
CA TRP A 112 -9.27 11.05 6.56
C TRP A 112 -10.70 11.31 7.07
N ALA A 113 -10.97 12.50 7.62
CA ALA A 113 -12.32 12.93 7.99
C ALA A 113 -13.28 12.80 6.78
N ALA A 114 -14.39 12.08 6.96
CA ALA A 114 -15.36 11.75 5.90
C ALA A 114 -14.78 11.03 4.65
N ALA A 115 -13.53 10.56 4.70
CA ALA A 115 -12.84 9.91 3.60
C ALA A 115 -12.33 8.50 3.95
N TYR A 116 -12.62 7.99 5.15
CA TYR A 116 -12.14 6.67 5.61
C TYR A 116 -12.59 5.49 4.72
N TYR A 117 -13.72 5.63 4.03
CA TYR A 117 -14.19 4.65 3.04
C TYR A 117 -13.23 4.51 1.84
N SER A 118 -12.36 5.50 1.60
CA SER A 118 -11.39 5.50 0.51
C SER A 118 -10.44 4.31 0.59
N HIS A 119 -10.20 3.74 1.77
CA HIS A 119 -9.43 2.50 1.91
C HIS A 119 -10.11 1.30 1.25
N LEU A 120 -11.43 1.16 1.44
CA LEU A 120 -12.18 0.08 0.79
C LEU A 120 -12.30 0.31 -0.71
N TRP A 121 -12.53 1.56 -1.11
CA TRP A 121 -12.60 1.95 -2.51
C TRP A 121 -11.29 1.70 -3.24
N SER A 122 -10.15 2.10 -2.65
CA SER A 122 -8.83 1.87 -3.25
C SER A 122 -8.48 0.38 -3.31
N ARG A 123 -8.89 -0.42 -2.32
CA ARG A 123 -8.75 -1.89 -2.38
C ARG A 123 -9.55 -2.52 -3.50
N MET A 124 -10.78 -2.05 -3.75
CA MET A 124 -11.59 -2.51 -4.88
C MET A 124 -10.89 -2.21 -6.21
N VAL A 125 -10.44 -0.96 -6.39
CA VAL A 125 -9.70 -0.53 -7.57
C VAL A 125 -8.41 -1.34 -7.75
N ALA A 126 -7.63 -1.53 -6.68
CA ALA A 126 -6.40 -2.30 -6.70
C ALA A 126 -6.64 -3.78 -7.05
N ALA A 127 -7.72 -4.39 -6.55
CA ALA A 127 -8.09 -5.77 -6.89
C ALA A 127 -8.41 -5.92 -8.38
N ASP A 128 -9.13 -4.95 -8.97
CA ASP A 128 -9.47 -4.97 -10.40
C ASP A 128 -8.25 -4.69 -11.30
N VAL A 129 -7.37 -3.78 -10.89
CA VAL A 129 -6.08 -3.55 -11.55
C VAL A 129 -5.23 -4.83 -11.51
N PHE A 130 -5.11 -5.47 -10.34
CA PHE A 130 -4.34 -6.70 -10.18
C PHE A 130 -4.93 -7.87 -10.98
N GLN A 131 -6.26 -7.91 -11.15
CA GLN A 131 -6.89 -8.92 -12.00
C GLN A 131 -6.40 -8.85 -13.44
N ALA A 132 -6.05 -7.68 -13.97
CA ALA A 132 -5.49 -7.54 -15.32
C ALA A 132 -4.17 -8.32 -15.49
N PHE A 133 -3.33 -8.39 -14.45
CA PHE A 133 -2.09 -9.18 -14.44
C PHE A 133 -2.33 -10.70 -14.45
N ARG A 134 -3.57 -11.14 -14.20
CA ARG A 134 -3.94 -12.56 -14.25
C ARG A 134 -4.58 -12.95 -15.58
N GLU A 135 -4.94 -11.98 -16.42
CA GLU A 135 -5.52 -12.22 -17.72
C GLU A 135 -4.40 -12.53 -18.74
N PRO A 136 -4.52 -13.58 -19.58
CA PRO A 136 -3.42 -14.07 -20.43
C PRO A 136 -3.17 -13.20 -21.69
N GLN A 137 -3.60 -11.94 -21.69
CA GLN A 137 -3.68 -11.12 -22.90
C GLN A 137 -2.36 -10.42 -23.23
N GLU A 138 -1.58 -10.04 -22.22
CA GLU A 138 -0.35 -9.25 -22.34
C GLU A 138 0.72 -9.81 -21.41
N THR A 139 1.99 -9.51 -21.70
CA THR A 139 3.09 -9.83 -20.79
C THR A 139 3.14 -8.86 -19.61
N ASP A 140 3.73 -9.28 -18.49
CA ASP A 140 3.83 -8.43 -17.28
C ASP A 140 4.58 -7.11 -17.54
N GLY A 141 5.58 -7.12 -18.43
CA GLY A 141 6.30 -5.91 -18.83
C GLY A 141 5.46 -4.92 -19.64
N GLU A 142 4.66 -5.40 -20.60
CA GLU A 142 3.74 -4.55 -21.37
C GLU A 142 2.65 -3.95 -20.48
N LEU A 143 2.11 -4.76 -19.57
CA LEU A 143 1.10 -4.32 -18.62
C LEU A 143 1.67 -3.35 -17.58
N GLY A 144 2.90 -3.59 -17.14
CA GLY A 144 3.67 -2.71 -16.26
C GLY A 144 3.93 -1.34 -16.89
N GLU A 145 4.29 -1.29 -18.17
CA GLU A 145 4.45 -0.03 -18.90
C GLU A 145 3.11 0.71 -19.07
N ARG A 146 2.02 -0.02 -19.33
CA ARG A 146 0.68 0.59 -19.33
C ARG A 146 0.29 1.14 -17.96
N PHE A 147 0.63 0.45 -16.88
CA PHE A 147 0.40 0.94 -15.52
C PHE A 147 1.23 2.19 -15.23
N ARG A 148 2.52 2.20 -15.62
CA ARG A 148 3.43 3.35 -15.50
C ARG A 148 2.90 4.57 -16.25
N SER A 149 2.52 4.40 -17.51
CA SER A 149 2.03 5.48 -18.38
C SER A 149 0.62 5.99 -18.04
N THR A 150 -0.11 5.33 -17.12
CA THR A 150 -1.44 5.76 -16.67
C THR A 150 -1.45 6.17 -15.21
N PHE A 151 -1.43 5.22 -14.28
CA PHE A 151 -1.60 5.48 -12.85
C PHE A 151 -0.44 6.24 -12.24
N LEU A 152 0.79 5.98 -12.69
CA LEU A 152 1.99 6.59 -12.09
C LEU A 152 2.40 7.92 -12.73
N SER A 153 2.06 8.15 -14.00
CA SER A 153 2.48 9.35 -14.74
C SER A 153 1.46 10.50 -14.74
N LEU A 154 0.16 10.20 -14.76
CA LEU A 154 -0.88 11.22 -14.99
C LEU A 154 -1.20 12.05 -13.75
N GLY A 155 -0.89 11.53 -12.55
CA GLY A 155 -1.15 12.19 -11.27
C GLY A 155 -2.58 12.74 -11.18
N GLY A 156 -2.72 14.00 -10.75
CA GLY A 156 -4.00 14.73 -10.72
C GLY A 156 -4.39 15.44 -12.02
N GLY A 157 -3.61 15.30 -13.10
CA GLY A 157 -3.86 15.98 -14.38
C GLY A 157 -4.98 15.37 -15.21
N CYS A 158 -5.48 14.21 -14.82
CA CYS A 158 -6.57 13.49 -15.47
C CYS A 158 -7.60 13.06 -14.44
N HIS A 159 -8.89 13.01 -14.82
CA HIS A 159 -9.92 12.49 -13.92
C HIS A 159 -9.63 11.01 -13.57
N PRO A 160 -9.72 10.58 -12.30
CA PRO A 160 -9.33 9.22 -11.91
C PRO A 160 -10.06 8.10 -12.66
N SER A 161 -11.35 8.28 -13.00
CA SER A 161 -12.09 7.29 -13.79
C SER A 161 -11.56 7.16 -15.22
N GLU A 162 -11.04 8.26 -15.78
CA GLU A 162 -10.43 8.26 -17.12
C GLU A 162 -9.07 7.56 -17.08
N VAL A 163 -8.27 7.77 -16.03
CA VAL A 163 -7.03 7.00 -15.81
C VAL A 163 -7.34 5.50 -15.76
N PHE A 164 -8.37 5.12 -15.00
CA PHE A 164 -8.79 3.72 -14.88
C PHE A 164 -9.25 3.15 -16.23
N ARG A 165 -10.06 3.89 -17.00
CA ARG A 165 -10.52 3.46 -18.33
C ARG A 165 -9.38 3.32 -19.33
N ARG A 166 -8.38 4.20 -19.30
CA ARG A 166 -7.18 4.06 -20.14
C ARG A 166 -6.38 2.81 -19.81
N PHE A 167 -6.36 2.40 -18.54
CA PHE A 167 -5.67 1.17 -18.12
C PHE A 167 -6.49 -0.10 -18.36
N ARG A 168 -7.78 -0.14 -17.95
CA ARG A 168 -8.64 -1.34 -18.01
C ARG A 168 -9.51 -1.46 -19.26
N GLY A 169 -9.73 -0.37 -19.99
CA GLY A 169 -10.70 -0.30 -21.09
C GLY A 169 -12.17 -0.25 -20.64
N ARG A 170 -12.46 -0.27 -19.34
CA ARG A 170 -13.81 -0.25 -18.75
C ARG A 170 -13.80 0.46 -17.40
N ASP A 171 -14.98 0.69 -16.82
CA ASP A 171 -15.14 1.18 -15.45
C ASP A 171 -14.80 0.10 -14.40
N PRO A 172 -14.43 0.48 -13.16
CA PRO A 172 -14.07 -0.45 -12.09
C PRO A 172 -15.27 -1.31 -11.65
N SER A 173 -15.02 -2.59 -11.38
CA SER A 173 -16.02 -3.53 -10.88
C SER A 173 -15.70 -4.02 -9.47
N PRO A 174 -16.68 -4.09 -8.54
CA PRO A 174 -16.50 -4.69 -7.23
C PRO A 174 -16.27 -6.21 -7.26
N ASP A 175 -16.61 -6.88 -8.36
CA ASP A 175 -16.48 -8.33 -8.49
C ASP A 175 -15.04 -8.81 -8.28
N ALA A 176 -14.06 -8.02 -8.74
CA ALA A 176 -12.63 -8.33 -8.56
C ALA A 176 -12.26 -8.44 -7.07
N LEU A 177 -12.80 -7.56 -6.22
CA LEU A 177 -12.58 -7.60 -4.78
C LEU A 177 -13.25 -8.82 -4.14
N HIS A 178 -14.46 -9.19 -4.59
CA HIS A 178 -15.15 -10.37 -4.10
C HIS A 178 -14.37 -11.66 -4.39
N VAL A 179 -13.81 -11.77 -5.60
CA VAL A 179 -12.94 -12.90 -5.99
C VAL A 179 -11.67 -12.93 -5.14
N LEU A 180 -11.00 -11.78 -4.97
CA LEU A 180 -9.76 -11.69 -4.21
C LEU A 180 -9.97 -12.05 -2.73
N CYS A 181 -11.03 -11.56 -2.11
CA CYS A 181 -11.36 -11.84 -0.71
C CYS A 181 -12.09 -13.18 -0.51
N SER A 182 -12.28 -13.98 -1.56
CA SER A 182 -13.01 -15.25 -1.51
C SER A 182 -14.43 -15.13 -0.93
N PHE A 183 -15.10 -13.99 -1.13
CA PHE A 183 -16.51 -13.79 -0.75
C PHE A 183 -17.48 -14.45 -1.75
N TYR A 184 -16.97 -15.11 -2.79
CA TYR A 184 -17.77 -15.88 -3.74
C TYR A 184 -18.29 -17.16 -3.08
N LEU A 185 -19.52 -17.09 -2.56
CA LEU A 185 -20.38 -18.26 -2.49
C LEU A 185 -20.82 -18.57 -3.94
N PRO A 186 -20.69 -19.81 -4.43
CA PRO A 186 -21.27 -20.16 -5.72
C PRO A 186 -22.77 -19.82 -5.69
N SER A 187 -23.25 -19.22 -6.77
CA SER A 187 -24.62 -18.69 -6.97
C SER A 187 -25.77 -19.70 -6.75
N ALA A 188 -25.47 -20.93 -6.35
CA ALA A 188 -26.42 -21.98 -6.02
C ALA A 188 -27.02 -21.89 -4.58
N LEU A 189 -26.47 -21.07 -3.68
CA LEU A 189 -26.93 -21.00 -2.28
C LEU A 189 -27.91 -19.86 -1.96
N PHE A 190 -28.21 -18.98 -2.91
CA PHE A 190 -29.13 -17.86 -2.68
C PHE A 190 -30.63 -18.23 -2.78
N PHE A 191 -30.96 -19.46 -3.20
CA PHE A 191 -32.34 -19.91 -3.42
C PHE A 191 -33.00 -20.64 -2.23
N VAL A 192 -32.33 -20.78 -1.08
CA VAL A 192 -32.85 -21.58 0.07
C VAL A 192 -33.29 -20.72 1.27
N LEU A 193 -33.17 -19.40 1.20
CA LEU A 193 -33.71 -18.49 2.24
C LEU A 193 -34.43 -17.29 1.62
N CYS A 194 -35.58 -17.57 1.00
CA CYS A 194 -36.73 -16.67 0.89
C CYS A 194 -37.98 -17.48 1.24
#